data_AF-A0A8B6GHR0-F1
#
_entry.id   AF-A0A8B6GHR0-F1
#
_cell.length_a   1.000
_cell.length_b   1.000
_cell.length_c   1.000
_cell.angle_alpha   90.00
_cell.angle_beta   90.00
_cell.angle_gamma   90.00
#
_symmetry.space_group_name_H-M   'P 1'
#
loop_
_entity.id
_entity.type
_entity.pdbx_description
1 polymer ?
#
loop_
_entity_poly.entity_id
_entity_poly.type
_entity_poly.pdbx_seq_one_letter_code
_entity_poly.pdbx_strand_id
1 'polypeptide(L)'
;MSSADGTYVSDKTHYARLGHAAQNLLPSFLQEVLLRFEKPNRIYTNCSKNQFLSRRLKPGECARLSNAVQDGYFDFDIPLIYSILRNLHEPAVRPTRGWDHPIGPLVNEIEIGDDIERCRRSRNEIIHRGNTRVTNLELKQYFYTFKTIAERLEKFCGKYNNEFVMEVDHLKICCMDEATELKYLDDLTDYQEKDKENESKISDLELKLSAISLTGSSGDVEIIETLQDLKCVEGVSVTLQCLLTGPEHQAKWYKDGKEILFDKEVTRAHLCFLEKDINVQAYKLIFPRIKQAESTYTLA
;
A
#
# COMPACT_ATOMS: atom_id res chain seq x y z
N MET A 1 6.63 -23.08 3.98
CA MET A 1 7.88 -22.30 4.05
C MET A 1 7.66 -21.19 5.06
N SER A 2 8.39 -21.22 6.16
CA SER A 2 8.24 -20.33 7.32
C SER A 2 8.96 -19.01 7.05
N SER A 3 8.26 -17.87 7.16
CA SER A 3 8.89 -16.56 7.24
C SER A 3 9.55 -16.39 8.61
N ALA A 4 10.75 -15.82 8.61
CA ALA A 4 11.66 -15.72 9.75
C ALA A 4 11.37 -14.57 10.71
N ASP A 5 10.09 -14.23 10.90
CA ASP A 5 9.70 -13.23 11.89
C ASP A 5 8.50 -13.77 12.68
N GLY A 6 8.69 -13.94 13.99
CA GLY A 6 7.82 -14.70 14.90
C GLY A 6 6.43 -14.10 15.16
N THR A 7 5.94 -13.21 14.28
CA THR A 7 4.55 -12.78 14.26
C THR A 7 3.70 -13.88 13.64
N TYR A 8 3.05 -14.67 14.48
CA TYR A 8 1.96 -15.56 14.06
C TYR A 8 0.83 -14.68 13.49
N VAL A 9 0.84 -14.46 12.18
CA VAL A 9 -0.27 -13.78 11.49
C VAL A 9 -1.51 -14.60 11.78
N SER A 10 -2.43 -14.04 12.56
CA SER A 10 -3.65 -14.74 12.91
C SER A 10 -4.36 -15.11 11.62
N ASP A 11 -4.52 -16.41 11.35
CA ASP A 11 -5.26 -16.89 10.17
C ASP A 11 -6.77 -16.58 10.27
N LYS A 12 -7.19 -15.87 11.32
CA LYS A 12 -8.57 -15.47 11.57
C LYS A 12 -8.73 -13.96 11.59
N THR A 13 -9.67 -13.48 10.79
CA THR A 13 -10.08 -12.08 10.71
C THR A 13 -11.50 -11.88 11.26
N HIS A 14 -11.83 -10.63 11.56
CA HIS A 14 -13.15 -10.26 12.08
C HIS A 14 -14.22 -10.37 11.00
N TYR A 15 -15.39 -10.89 11.37
CA TYR A 15 -16.49 -11.18 10.46
C TYR A 15 -17.31 -9.94 10.02
N ALA A 16 -16.93 -8.73 10.42
CA ALA A 16 -17.76 -7.52 10.26
C ALA A 16 -18.18 -7.27 8.79
N ARG A 17 -17.28 -7.50 7.82
CA ARG A 17 -17.59 -7.44 6.38
C ARG A 17 -18.67 -8.44 5.96
N LEU A 18 -18.67 -9.64 6.55
CA LEU A 18 -19.73 -10.64 6.31
C LEU A 18 -21.06 -10.19 6.93
N GLY A 19 -21.02 -9.57 8.12
CA GLY A 19 -22.20 -8.95 8.73
C GLY A 19 -22.81 -7.88 7.82
N HIS A 20 -21.98 -6.99 7.28
CA HIS A 20 -22.40 -5.98 6.31
C HIS A 20 -22.95 -6.63 5.02
N ALA A 21 -22.33 -7.70 4.52
CA ALA A 21 -22.83 -8.41 3.35
C ALA A 21 -24.23 -8.98 3.60
N ALA A 22 -24.44 -9.60 4.77
CA ALA A 22 -25.70 -10.20 5.17
C ALA A 22 -26.83 -9.17 5.40
N GLN A 23 -26.50 -7.97 5.87
CA GLN A 23 -27.46 -6.93 6.22
C GLN A 23 -27.77 -5.93 5.09
N ASN A 24 -26.83 -5.71 4.17
CA ASN A 24 -26.95 -4.66 3.15
C ASN A 24 -26.80 -5.21 1.73
N LEU A 25 -25.71 -5.93 1.45
CA LEU A 25 -25.36 -6.40 0.11
C LEU A 25 -26.33 -7.46 -0.43
N LEU A 26 -26.54 -8.54 0.30
CA LEU A 26 -27.42 -9.63 -0.16
C LEU A 26 -28.90 -9.17 -0.26
N PRO A 27 -29.44 -8.36 0.69
CA PRO A 27 -30.74 -7.74 0.50
C PRO A 27 -30.83 -6.88 -0.76
N SER A 28 -29.85 -6.02 -1.06
CA SER A 28 -29.92 -5.14 -2.25
C SER A 28 -30.07 -5.95 -3.54
N PHE A 29 -29.34 -7.06 -3.67
CA PHE A 29 -29.48 -7.97 -4.82
C PHE A 29 -30.90 -8.53 -4.93
N LEU A 30 -31.48 -8.98 -3.80
CA LEU A 30 -32.82 -9.56 -3.81
C LEU A 30 -33.93 -8.50 -4.00
N GLN A 31 -33.70 -7.26 -3.59
CA GLN A 31 -34.61 -6.14 -3.87
C GLN A 31 -34.74 -5.91 -5.38
N GLU A 32 -33.61 -5.91 -6.09
CA GLU A 32 -33.58 -5.80 -7.56
C GLU A 32 -34.25 -7.00 -8.24
N VAL A 33 -34.00 -8.22 -7.74
CA VAL A 33 -34.73 -9.41 -8.21
C VAL A 33 -36.23 -9.26 -7.99
N LEU A 34 -36.68 -8.80 -6.82
CA LEU A 34 -38.09 -8.60 -6.52
C LEU A 34 -38.73 -7.57 -7.46
N LEU A 35 -38.02 -6.48 -7.82
CA LEU A 35 -38.50 -5.49 -8.79
C LEU A 35 -38.80 -6.07 -10.18
N ARG A 36 -38.13 -7.17 -10.55
CA ARG A 36 -38.41 -7.88 -11.81
C ARG A 36 -39.76 -8.62 -11.81
N PHE A 37 -40.22 -9.04 -10.64
CA PHE A 37 -41.44 -9.83 -10.49
C PHE A 37 -42.65 -9.02 -10.03
N GLU A 38 -42.44 -8.13 -9.06
CA GLU A 38 -43.50 -7.36 -8.43
C GLU A 38 -43.14 -5.88 -8.43
N LYS A 39 -44.10 -5.04 -8.83
CA LYS A 39 -43.90 -3.58 -8.80
C LYS A 39 -44.27 -3.03 -7.42
N PRO A 40 -43.57 -2.00 -6.92
CA PRO A 40 -43.81 -1.51 -5.57
C PRO A 40 -45.24 -1.00 -5.34
N ASN A 41 -45.90 -0.46 -6.37
CA ASN A 41 -47.28 0.00 -6.30
C ASN A 41 -48.35 -1.11 -6.21
N ARG A 42 -47.97 -2.38 -6.40
CA ARG A 42 -48.88 -3.54 -6.37
C ARG A 42 -48.59 -4.50 -5.22
N ILE A 43 -47.40 -4.41 -4.62
CA ILE A 43 -46.92 -5.40 -3.67
C ILE A 43 -47.82 -5.56 -2.45
N TYR A 44 -48.24 -4.46 -1.81
CA TYR A 44 -49.14 -4.52 -0.65
C TYR A 44 -50.43 -5.25 -0.99
N THR A 45 -51.08 -4.86 -2.09
CA THR A 45 -52.34 -5.45 -2.52
C THR A 45 -52.20 -6.95 -2.83
N ASN A 46 -51.12 -7.34 -3.51
CA ASN A 46 -50.90 -8.75 -3.87
C ASN A 46 -50.57 -9.61 -2.64
N CYS A 47 -49.75 -9.09 -1.71
CA CYS A 47 -49.48 -9.72 -0.43
C CYS A 47 -50.76 -9.88 0.43
N SER A 48 -51.62 -8.86 0.48
CA SER A 48 -52.90 -8.91 1.22
C SER A 48 -53.89 -9.91 0.62
N LYS A 49 -53.89 -10.10 -0.71
CA LYS A 49 -54.74 -11.09 -1.38
C LYS A 49 -54.24 -12.52 -1.21
N ASN A 50 -52.96 -12.72 -0.95
CA ASN A 50 -52.39 -14.04 -0.71
C ASN A 50 -52.76 -14.54 0.70
N GLN A 51 -53.44 -15.69 0.79
CA GLN A 51 -53.96 -16.23 2.05
C GLN A 51 -52.86 -16.59 3.06
N PHE A 52 -51.67 -17.00 2.59
CA PHE A 52 -50.57 -17.36 3.47
C PHE A 52 -49.86 -16.12 4.01
N LEU A 53 -49.53 -15.17 3.14
CA LEU A 53 -48.81 -13.95 3.49
C LEU A 53 -49.65 -13.03 4.38
N SER A 54 -50.91 -12.77 4.01
CA SER A 54 -51.83 -11.90 4.77
C SER A 54 -52.00 -12.31 6.24
N ARG A 55 -51.80 -13.60 6.57
CA ARG A 55 -51.90 -14.12 7.94
C ARG A 55 -50.59 -14.08 8.74
N ARG A 56 -49.45 -13.93 8.06
CA ARG A 56 -48.11 -14.05 8.68
C ARG A 56 -47.31 -12.75 8.70
N LEU A 57 -47.67 -11.79 7.86
CA LEU A 57 -47.02 -10.48 7.85
C LEU A 57 -47.24 -9.76 9.17
N LYS A 58 -46.16 -9.29 9.76
CA LYS A 58 -46.16 -8.50 10.99
C LYS A 58 -46.62 -7.07 10.70
N PRO A 59 -47.14 -6.32 11.70
CA PRO A 59 -47.55 -4.93 11.49
C PRO A 59 -46.48 -4.04 10.87
N GLY A 60 -45.21 -4.19 11.29
CA GLY A 60 -44.08 -3.46 10.68
C GLY A 60 -43.82 -3.84 9.22
N GLU A 61 -43.95 -5.12 8.85
CA GLU A 61 -43.84 -5.55 7.45
C GLU A 61 -44.98 -5.00 6.59
N CYS A 62 -46.20 -4.96 7.12
CA CYS A 62 -47.34 -4.33 6.44
C CYS A 62 -47.10 -2.84 6.17
N ALA A 63 -46.50 -2.11 7.12
CA ALA A 63 -46.16 -0.70 6.96
C ALA A 63 -45.10 -0.49 5.85
N ARG A 64 -44.05 -1.33 5.83
CA ARG A 64 -43.03 -1.31 4.76
C ARG A 64 -43.65 -1.58 3.40
N LEU A 65 -44.52 -2.59 3.32
CA LEU A 65 -45.25 -2.92 2.09
C LEU A 65 -46.14 -1.78 1.59
N SER A 66 -46.83 -1.06 2.49
CA SER A 66 -47.65 0.09 2.09
C SER A 66 -46.82 1.27 1.61
N ASN A 67 -45.62 1.46 2.17
CA ASN A 67 -44.72 2.56 1.82
C ASN A 67 -43.87 2.29 0.58
N ALA A 68 -43.87 1.04 0.08
CA ALA A 68 -43.04 0.64 -1.06
C ALA A 68 -43.27 1.49 -2.32
N VAL A 69 -44.46 2.08 -2.50
CA VAL A 69 -44.74 2.98 -3.63
C VAL A 69 -43.80 4.19 -3.66
N GLN A 70 -43.45 4.69 -2.47
CA GLN A 70 -42.58 5.85 -2.30
C GLN A 70 -41.11 5.43 -2.15
N ASP A 71 -40.85 4.43 -1.30
CA ASP A 71 -39.50 4.09 -0.86
C ASP A 71 -38.87 2.92 -1.65
N GLY A 72 -39.63 2.33 -2.58
CA GLY A 72 -39.23 1.11 -3.26
C GLY A 72 -39.13 -0.07 -2.29
N TYR A 73 -38.09 -0.89 -2.44
CA TYR A 73 -37.83 -2.03 -1.54
C TYR A 73 -36.64 -1.81 -0.62
N PHE A 74 -36.15 -0.58 -0.49
CA PHE A 74 -34.91 -0.26 0.21
C PHE A 74 -34.84 -0.83 1.63
N ASP A 75 -35.95 -0.79 2.38
CA ASP A 75 -36.01 -1.28 3.76
C ASP A 75 -36.42 -2.75 3.90
N PHE A 76 -36.52 -3.49 2.78
CA PHE A 76 -36.94 -4.90 2.79
C PHE A 76 -35.72 -5.76 3.12
N ASP A 77 -35.86 -6.59 4.15
CA ASP A 77 -34.84 -7.55 4.56
C ASP A 77 -35.03 -8.91 3.88
N ILE A 78 -33.97 -9.72 3.84
CA ILE A 78 -33.99 -11.04 3.19
C ILE A 78 -35.19 -11.91 3.62
N PRO A 79 -35.56 -12.05 4.91
CA PRO A 79 -36.75 -12.81 5.29
C PRO A 79 -38.03 -12.37 4.58
N LEU A 80 -38.27 -11.06 4.51
CA LEU A 80 -39.46 -10.50 3.89
C LEU A 80 -39.44 -10.74 2.38
N ILE A 81 -38.34 -10.40 1.71
CA ILE A 81 -38.18 -10.57 0.26
C ILE A 81 -38.34 -12.05 -0.13
N TYR A 82 -37.66 -12.94 0.61
CA TYR A 82 -37.73 -14.39 0.41
C TYR A 82 -39.17 -14.90 0.55
N SER A 83 -39.90 -14.46 1.59
CA SER A 83 -41.29 -14.85 1.82
C SER A 83 -42.19 -14.40 0.67
N ILE A 84 -42.01 -13.18 0.16
CA ILE A 84 -42.80 -12.64 -0.95
C ILE A 84 -42.50 -13.41 -2.24
N LEU A 85 -41.24 -13.53 -2.62
CA LEU A 85 -40.82 -14.23 -3.84
C LEU A 85 -41.37 -15.65 -3.87
N ARG A 86 -41.16 -16.42 -2.78
CA ARG A 86 -41.63 -17.80 -2.65
C ARG A 86 -43.14 -17.95 -2.73
N ASN A 87 -43.92 -17.03 -2.17
CA ASN A 87 -45.36 -17.22 -2.04
C ASN A 87 -46.18 -16.55 -3.14
N LEU A 88 -45.62 -15.55 -3.85
CA LEU A 88 -46.30 -14.87 -4.95
C LEU A 88 -45.83 -15.29 -6.34
N HIS A 89 -44.59 -15.76 -6.48
CA HIS A 89 -43.95 -15.96 -7.79
C HIS A 89 -43.53 -17.41 -8.07
N GLU A 90 -44.09 -18.37 -7.34
CA GLU A 90 -44.06 -19.77 -7.74
C GLU A 90 -44.85 -19.98 -9.05
N PRO A 91 -44.36 -20.82 -9.99
CA PRO A 91 -43.14 -21.64 -9.94
C PRO A 91 -41.88 -20.95 -10.46
N ALA A 92 -41.96 -19.69 -10.90
CA ALA A 92 -40.88 -19.00 -11.61
C ALA A 92 -39.58 -18.84 -10.79
N VAL A 93 -39.68 -18.77 -9.46
CA VAL A 93 -38.53 -18.65 -8.56
C VAL A 93 -38.20 -19.92 -7.79
N ARG A 94 -38.72 -21.07 -8.20
CA ARG A 94 -38.51 -22.33 -7.48
C ARG A 94 -37.03 -22.77 -7.57
N PRO A 95 -36.34 -23.04 -6.44
CA PRO A 95 -35.01 -23.62 -6.45
C PRO A 95 -35.03 -25.04 -7.02
N THR A 96 -33.92 -25.49 -7.59
CA THR A 96 -33.76 -26.83 -8.19
C THR A 96 -34.13 -27.95 -7.20
N ARG A 97 -33.76 -27.79 -5.93
CA ARG A 97 -34.04 -28.75 -4.85
C ARG A 97 -35.33 -28.45 -4.07
N GLY A 98 -36.05 -27.41 -4.46
CA GLY A 98 -37.13 -26.83 -3.68
C GLY A 98 -36.66 -26.01 -2.49
N TRP A 99 -37.61 -25.28 -1.90
CA TRP A 99 -37.36 -24.45 -0.72
C TRP A 99 -37.08 -25.29 0.53
N ASP A 100 -36.29 -24.74 1.45
CA ASP A 100 -35.96 -25.34 2.75
C ASP A 100 -35.29 -26.72 2.68
N HIS A 101 -34.71 -27.09 1.53
CA HIS A 101 -34.01 -28.36 1.41
C HIS A 101 -32.85 -28.44 2.43
N PRO A 102 -32.66 -29.59 3.13
CA PRO A 102 -31.65 -29.73 4.18
C PRO A 102 -30.22 -29.44 3.69
N ILE A 103 -29.95 -29.82 2.44
CA ILE A 103 -28.72 -29.49 1.71
C ILE A 103 -29.04 -28.27 0.85
N GLY A 104 -28.25 -27.20 0.99
CA GLY A 104 -28.40 -26.01 0.14
C GLY A 104 -28.13 -26.30 -1.34
N PRO A 105 -28.38 -25.35 -2.24
CA PRO A 105 -28.13 -25.53 -3.66
C PRO A 105 -26.66 -25.88 -3.97
N LEU A 106 -26.45 -26.87 -4.84
CA LEU A 106 -25.12 -27.29 -5.29
C LEU A 106 -24.49 -26.27 -6.23
N VAL A 107 -23.18 -26.28 -6.39
CA VAL A 107 -22.43 -25.28 -7.19
C VAL A 107 -22.94 -25.17 -8.65
N ASN A 108 -23.41 -26.26 -9.24
CA ASN A 108 -23.95 -26.31 -10.61
C ASN A 108 -25.46 -26.03 -10.72
N GLU A 109 -26.18 -25.89 -9.59
CA GLU A 109 -27.60 -25.56 -9.54
C GLU A 109 -27.74 -24.02 -9.57
N ILE A 110 -27.91 -23.46 -10.76
CA ILE A 110 -27.75 -22.02 -11.02
C ILE A 110 -29.05 -21.31 -11.41
N GLU A 111 -30.20 -21.90 -11.07
CA GLU A 111 -31.49 -21.24 -11.29
C GLU A 111 -31.65 -20.04 -10.35
N ILE A 112 -32.53 -19.09 -10.71
CA ILE A 112 -32.78 -17.89 -9.90
C ILE A 112 -33.20 -18.24 -8.46
N GLY A 113 -34.01 -19.29 -8.29
CA GLY A 113 -34.41 -19.80 -6.99
C GLY A 113 -33.25 -20.31 -6.15
N ASP A 114 -32.24 -20.92 -6.80
CA ASP A 114 -31.05 -21.41 -6.11
C ASP A 114 -30.24 -20.25 -5.52
N ASP A 115 -30.10 -19.15 -6.25
CA ASP A 115 -29.40 -17.96 -5.75
C ASP A 115 -30.16 -17.23 -4.64
N ILE A 116 -31.50 -17.15 -4.73
CA ILE A 116 -32.34 -16.65 -3.64
C ILE A 116 -32.12 -17.47 -2.36
N GLU A 117 -32.05 -18.80 -2.49
CA GLU A 117 -31.82 -19.70 -1.36
C GLU A 117 -30.39 -19.60 -0.82
N ARG A 118 -29.38 -19.40 -1.67
CA ARG A 118 -28.00 -19.11 -1.24
C ARG A 118 -27.92 -17.82 -0.42
N CYS A 119 -28.54 -16.73 -0.89
CA CYS A 119 -28.60 -15.47 -0.13
C CYS A 119 -29.21 -15.68 1.26
N ARG A 120 -30.36 -16.38 1.32
CA ARG A 120 -31.03 -16.69 2.59
C ARG A 120 -30.15 -17.49 3.53
N ARG A 121 -29.53 -18.56 3.03
CA ARG A 121 -28.66 -19.45 3.82
C ARG A 121 -27.42 -18.75 4.32
N SER A 122 -26.69 -18.06 3.45
CA SER A 122 -25.50 -17.30 3.85
C SER A 122 -25.85 -16.27 4.93
N ARG A 123 -26.94 -15.53 4.75
CA ARG A 123 -27.41 -14.58 5.77
C ARG A 123 -27.72 -15.28 7.09
N ASN A 124 -28.44 -16.41 7.07
CA ASN A 124 -28.77 -17.15 8.29
C ASN A 124 -27.51 -17.67 9.01
N GLU A 125 -26.56 -18.23 8.27
CA GLU A 125 -25.29 -18.73 8.81
C GLU A 125 -24.48 -17.62 9.47
N ILE A 126 -24.43 -16.44 8.84
CA ILE A 126 -23.69 -15.29 9.34
C ILE A 126 -24.34 -14.67 10.57
N ILE A 127 -25.66 -14.42 10.54
CA ILE A 127 -26.36 -13.72 11.63
C ILE A 127 -26.52 -14.59 12.87
N HIS A 128 -26.71 -15.90 12.72
CA HIS A 128 -26.86 -16.82 13.85
C HIS A 128 -25.53 -17.38 14.36
N ARG A 129 -24.41 -16.81 13.90
CA ARG A 129 -23.08 -17.25 14.30
C ARG A 129 -22.76 -16.80 15.72
N GLY A 130 -22.31 -17.74 16.56
CA GLY A 130 -21.85 -17.43 17.92
C GLY A 130 -20.42 -16.87 18.00
N ASN A 131 -19.64 -16.95 16.92
CA ASN A 131 -18.24 -16.51 16.89
C ASN A 131 -18.01 -15.42 15.84
N THR A 132 -17.41 -14.31 16.27
CA THR A 132 -17.13 -13.12 15.45
C THR A 132 -15.85 -13.23 14.61
N ARG A 133 -15.16 -14.38 14.62
CA ARG A 133 -13.92 -14.60 13.86
C ARG A 133 -14.08 -15.71 12.81
N VAL A 134 -13.65 -15.45 11.58
CA VAL A 134 -13.62 -16.40 10.46
C VAL A 134 -12.19 -16.64 10.02
N THR A 135 -11.88 -17.79 9.44
CA THR A 135 -10.56 -17.99 8.81
C THR A 135 -10.47 -17.20 7.50
N ASN A 136 -9.26 -16.90 7.04
CA ASN A 136 -9.07 -16.26 5.73
C ASN A 136 -9.62 -17.12 4.59
N LEU A 137 -9.53 -18.45 4.70
CA LEU A 137 -10.10 -19.38 3.73
C LEU A 137 -11.64 -19.30 3.70
N GLU A 138 -12.27 -19.34 4.88
CA GLU A 138 -13.73 -19.21 5.01
C GLU A 138 -14.23 -17.87 4.47
N LEU A 139 -13.55 -16.77 4.81
CA LEU A 139 -13.87 -15.45 4.27
C LEU A 139 -13.79 -15.43 2.75
N LYS A 140 -12.73 -16.01 2.16
CA LYS A 140 -12.57 -16.12 0.71
C LYS A 140 -13.71 -16.92 0.07
N GLN A 141 -14.16 -18.00 0.71
CA GLN A 141 -15.26 -18.84 0.21
C GLN A 141 -16.60 -18.09 0.22
N TYR A 142 -16.91 -17.32 1.27
CA TYR A 142 -18.11 -16.48 1.30
C TYR A 142 -18.09 -15.43 0.20
N PHE A 143 -17.00 -14.67 0.06
CA PHE A 143 -16.91 -13.64 -0.98
C PHE A 143 -16.87 -14.21 -2.40
N TYR A 144 -16.29 -15.40 -2.61
CA TYR A 144 -16.42 -16.11 -3.87
C TYR A 144 -17.90 -16.43 -4.16
N THR A 145 -18.62 -16.97 -3.18
CA THR A 145 -20.04 -17.29 -3.32
C THR A 145 -20.85 -16.02 -3.65
N PHE A 146 -20.65 -14.93 -2.93
CA PHE A 146 -21.34 -13.66 -3.17
C PHE A 146 -21.06 -13.10 -4.56
N LYS A 147 -19.80 -13.18 -5.03
CA LYS A 147 -19.42 -12.74 -6.37
C LYS A 147 -20.15 -13.56 -7.44
N THR A 148 -20.19 -14.88 -7.30
CA THR A 148 -20.89 -15.73 -8.28
C THR A 148 -22.40 -15.48 -8.30
N ILE A 149 -23.01 -15.18 -7.15
CA ILE A 149 -24.42 -14.79 -7.06
C ILE A 149 -24.63 -13.45 -7.77
N ALA A 150 -23.81 -12.44 -7.47
CA ALA A 150 -23.86 -11.13 -8.10
C ALA A 150 -23.80 -11.24 -9.63
N GLU A 151 -22.81 -11.95 -10.18
CA GLU A 151 -22.65 -12.14 -11.63
C GLU A 151 -23.88 -12.76 -12.31
N ARG A 152 -24.58 -13.68 -11.63
CA ARG A 152 -25.80 -14.32 -12.16
C ARG A 152 -27.02 -13.42 -12.02
N LEU A 153 -27.19 -12.79 -10.86
CA LEU A 153 -28.34 -11.92 -10.59
C LEU A 153 -28.30 -10.63 -11.41
N GLU A 154 -27.12 -10.07 -11.70
CA GLU A 154 -26.98 -8.92 -12.61
C GLU A 154 -27.52 -9.24 -13.99
N LYS A 155 -27.07 -10.36 -14.57
CA LYS A 155 -27.55 -10.83 -15.87
C LYS A 155 -29.05 -11.05 -15.87
N PHE A 156 -29.59 -11.65 -14.80
CA PHE A 156 -31.03 -11.85 -14.63
C PHE A 156 -31.80 -10.51 -14.57
N CYS A 157 -31.26 -9.52 -13.87
CA CYS A 157 -31.86 -8.19 -13.76
C CYS A 157 -31.65 -7.33 -15.02
N GLY A 158 -30.87 -7.79 -15.99
CA GLY A 158 -30.52 -7.03 -17.20
C GLY A 158 -29.50 -5.92 -16.94
N LYS A 159 -28.73 -6.01 -15.84
CA LYS A 159 -27.61 -5.12 -15.53
C LYS A 159 -26.32 -5.72 -16.12
N TYR A 160 -25.57 -4.90 -16.86
CA TYR A 160 -24.31 -5.31 -17.52
C TYR A 160 -23.13 -4.40 -17.18
N ASN A 161 -23.29 -3.55 -16.16
CA ASN A 161 -22.29 -2.60 -15.67
C ASN A 161 -21.42 -3.19 -14.55
N ASN A 162 -21.62 -4.45 -14.15
CA ASN A 162 -20.92 -5.10 -13.04
C ASN A 162 -21.07 -4.38 -11.69
N GLU A 163 -22.14 -3.60 -11.50
CA GLU A 163 -22.45 -2.88 -10.26
C GLU A 163 -22.45 -3.80 -9.03
N PHE A 164 -23.16 -4.93 -9.05
CA PHE A 164 -23.21 -5.86 -7.92
C PHE A 164 -21.84 -6.50 -7.67
N VAL A 165 -21.11 -6.84 -8.73
CA VAL A 165 -19.77 -7.42 -8.60
C VAL A 165 -18.79 -6.40 -8.00
N MET A 166 -18.87 -5.14 -8.41
CA MET A 166 -18.09 -4.05 -7.84
C MET A 166 -18.40 -3.83 -6.35
N GLU A 167 -19.69 -3.89 -5.96
CA GLU A 167 -20.07 -3.82 -4.55
C GLU A 167 -19.48 -4.98 -3.72
N VAL A 168 -19.49 -6.21 -4.26
CA VAL A 168 -18.85 -7.38 -3.61
C VAL A 168 -17.34 -7.15 -3.46
N ASP A 169 -16.67 -6.73 -4.52
CA ASP A 169 -15.22 -6.54 -4.54
C ASP A 169 -14.80 -5.39 -3.61
N HIS A 170 -15.57 -4.31 -3.56
CA HIS A 170 -15.36 -3.21 -2.61
C HIS A 170 -15.52 -3.69 -1.16
N LEU A 171 -16.64 -4.35 -0.84
CA LEU A 171 -16.92 -4.83 0.51
C LEU A 171 -15.88 -5.84 1.01
N LYS A 172 -15.26 -6.60 0.09
CA LYS A 172 -14.19 -7.55 0.42
C LYS A 172 -12.98 -6.86 1.05
N ILE A 173 -12.70 -5.61 0.68
CA ILE A 173 -11.48 -4.89 1.08
C ILE A 173 -11.74 -3.63 1.91
N CYS A 174 -12.98 -3.12 1.98
CA CYS A 174 -13.29 -1.85 2.63
C CYS A 174 -12.86 -1.80 4.10
N CYS A 175 -12.53 -0.60 4.60
CA CYS A 175 -12.37 -0.39 6.03
C CYS A 175 -13.73 -0.59 6.72
N MET A 176 -13.71 -1.17 7.93
CA MET A 176 -14.92 -1.29 8.77
C MET A 176 -14.97 -0.21 9.86
N ASP A 177 -13.92 0.60 9.96
CA ASP A 177 -13.79 1.69 10.91
C ASP A 177 -13.51 2.97 10.15
N GLU A 178 -14.60 3.60 9.71
CA GLU A 178 -14.59 4.84 8.94
C GLU A 178 -13.91 5.99 9.71
N ALA A 179 -14.07 6.03 11.04
CA ALA A 179 -13.43 7.06 11.87
C ALA A 179 -11.91 6.91 11.87
N THR A 180 -11.41 5.67 11.99
CA THR A 180 -9.97 5.39 11.89
C THR A 180 -9.45 5.63 10.47
N GLU A 181 -10.21 5.30 9.43
CA GLU A 181 -9.84 5.60 8.04
C GLU A 181 -9.73 7.11 7.78
N LEU A 182 -10.74 7.88 8.21
CA LEU A 182 -10.73 9.34 8.11
C LEU A 182 -9.53 9.94 8.85
N LYS A 183 -9.21 9.42 10.04
CA LYS A 183 -8.01 9.84 10.78
C LYS A 183 -6.74 9.56 9.98
N TYR A 184 -6.60 8.38 9.36
CA TYR A 184 -5.42 8.08 8.54
C TYR A 184 -5.32 8.96 7.30
N LEU A 185 -6.44 9.32 6.68
CA LEU A 185 -6.47 10.25 5.55
C LEU A 185 -6.06 11.67 5.97
N ASP A 186 -6.48 12.11 7.14
CA ASP A 186 -6.09 13.38 7.74
C ASP A 186 -4.57 13.39 8.03
N ASP A 187 -4.08 12.37 8.73
CA ASP A 187 -2.64 12.18 9.01
C ASP A 187 -1.82 12.19 7.71
N LEU A 188 -2.28 11.50 6.66
CA LEU A 188 -1.62 11.48 5.34
C LEU A 188 -1.58 12.84 4.66
N THR A 189 -2.64 13.64 4.80
CA THR A 189 -2.70 15.00 4.25
C THR A 189 -1.71 15.90 4.97
N ASP A 190 -1.68 15.84 6.30
CA ASP A 190 -0.70 16.52 7.14
C ASP A 190 0.75 16.16 6.76
N TYR A 191 1.03 14.88 6.50
CA TYR A 191 2.35 14.44 6.05
C TYR A 191 2.70 15.01 4.68
N GLN A 192 1.76 15.05 3.73
CA GLN A 192 1.99 15.62 2.40
C GLN A 192 2.28 17.13 2.45
N GLU A 193 1.63 17.86 3.35
CA GLU A 193 1.90 19.28 3.55
C GLU A 193 3.29 19.52 4.15
N LYS A 194 3.66 18.72 5.17
CA LYS A 194 5.00 18.77 5.77
C LYS A 194 6.10 18.41 4.77
N ASP A 195 5.87 17.43 3.91
CA ASP A 195 6.84 17.06 2.87
C ASP A 195 7.06 18.21 1.88
N LYS A 196 5.99 18.88 1.43
CA LYS A 196 6.12 20.08 0.58
C LYS A 196 6.88 21.21 1.27
N GLU A 197 6.63 21.43 2.56
CA GLU A 197 7.37 22.43 3.34
C GLU A 197 8.86 22.06 3.44
N ASN A 198 9.17 20.78 3.65
CA ASN A 198 10.53 20.28 3.71
C ASN A 198 11.24 20.41 2.36
N GLU A 199 10.58 20.09 1.25
CA GLU A 199 11.10 20.29 -0.10
C GLU A 199 11.47 21.76 -0.35
N SER A 200 10.62 22.71 0.07
CA SER A 200 10.92 24.14 -0.03
C SER A 200 12.15 24.52 0.81
N LYS A 201 12.24 24.02 2.05
CA LYS A 201 13.39 24.28 2.93
C LYS A 201 14.69 23.74 2.35
N ILE A 202 14.66 22.55 1.74
CA ILE A 202 15.82 21.94 1.08
C ILE A 202 16.26 22.83 -0.10
N SER A 203 15.34 23.28 -0.94
CA SER A 203 15.66 24.15 -2.07
C SER A 203 16.30 25.47 -1.63
N ASP A 204 15.79 26.10 -0.57
CA ASP A 204 16.38 27.31 0.01
C ASP A 204 17.80 27.08 0.55
N LEU A 205 18.04 25.93 1.18
CA LEU A 205 19.35 25.55 1.68
C LEU A 205 20.34 25.30 0.54
N GLU A 206 19.92 24.64 -0.54
CA GLU A 206 20.73 24.43 -1.74
C GLU A 206 21.15 25.76 -2.37
N LEU A 207 20.21 26.72 -2.49
CA LEU A 207 20.52 28.07 -2.97
C LEU A 207 21.55 28.77 -2.08
N LYS A 208 21.39 28.72 -0.76
CA LYS A 208 22.34 29.32 0.19
C LYS A 208 23.73 28.68 0.08
N LEU A 209 23.80 27.35 -0.07
CA LEU A 209 25.07 26.63 -0.22
C LEU A 209 25.80 27.06 -1.50
N SER A 210 25.08 27.19 -2.62
CA SER A 210 25.65 27.63 -3.90
C SER A 210 26.24 29.05 -3.81
N ALA A 211 25.58 29.95 -3.08
CA ALA A 211 26.04 31.32 -2.88
C ALA A 211 27.33 31.39 -2.05
N ILE A 212 27.47 30.52 -1.04
CA ILE A 212 28.69 30.45 -0.21
C ILE A 212 29.89 29.96 -1.06
N SER A 213 29.68 28.93 -1.88
CA SER A 213 30.71 28.37 -2.76
C SER A 213 31.27 29.41 -3.76
N LEU A 214 30.44 30.36 -4.21
CA LEU A 214 30.86 31.46 -5.10
C LEU A 214 31.65 32.58 -4.39
N THR A 215 31.59 32.67 -3.06
CA THR A 215 32.28 33.72 -2.27
C THR A 215 33.59 33.25 -1.63
N GLY A 216 33.92 31.96 -1.71
CA GLY A 216 35.16 31.37 -1.21
C GLY A 216 36.26 31.27 -2.27
N SER A 217 36.74 32.41 -2.78
CA SER A 217 37.96 32.49 -3.59
C SER A 217 38.93 33.46 -2.92
N SER A 218 39.57 33.02 -1.83
CA SER A 218 40.89 33.57 -1.49
C SER A 218 41.89 32.68 -2.20
N GLY A 219 42.56 33.22 -3.22
CA GLY A 219 43.62 32.54 -3.98
C GLY A 219 44.92 32.36 -3.20
N ASP A 220 44.85 32.32 -1.87
CA ASP A 220 46.01 32.21 -0.99
C ASP A 220 46.38 30.75 -0.81
N VAL A 221 47.66 30.46 -1.01
CA VAL A 221 48.23 29.12 -0.79
C VAL A 221 48.40 28.90 0.71
N GLU A 222 47.66 27.96 1.27
CA GLU A 222 47.82 27.52 2.65
C GLU A 222 48.44 26.12 2.70
N ILE A 223 49.39 25.92 3.61
CA ILE A 223 49.96 24.59 3.88
C ILE A 223 48.96 23.80 4.72
N ILE A 224 48.39 22.75 4.14
CA ILE A 224 47.47 21.81 4.82
C ILE A 224 48.28 20.80 5.64
N GLU A 225 49.30 20.22 5.02
CA GLU A 225 50.20 19.26 5.68
C GLU A 225 51.66 19.61 5.37
N THR A 226 52.44 19.83 6.42
CA THR A 226 53.88 20.02 6.33
C THR A 226 54.60 18.67 6.21
N LEU A 227 55.83 18.71 5.71
CA LEU A 227 56.74 17.57 5.79
C LEU A 227 56.91 17.10 7.24
N GLN A 228 56.93 15.78 7.43
CA GLN A 228 57.14 15.15 8.73
C GLN A 228 58.50 14.45 8.77
N ASP A 229 59.18 14.53 9.90
CA ASP A 229 60.42 13.80 10.15
C ASP A 229 60.17 12.29 10.11
N LEU A 230 60.98 11.57 9.33
CA LEU A 230 60.80 10.14 9.12
C LEU A 230 62.06 9.36 9.50
N LYS A 231 61.89 8.35 10.37
CA LYS A 231 62.92 7.32 10.65
C LYS A 231 62.53 6.04 9.93
N CYS A 232 63.42 5.52 9.10
CA CYS A 232 63.18 4.33 8.30
C CYS A 232 64.41 3.42 8.26
N VAL A 233 64.21 2.18 7.83
CA VAL A 233 65.29 1.20 7.66
C VAL A 233 65.79 1.26 6.22
N GLU A 234 67.11 1.14 6.04
CA GLU A 234 67.72 1.10 4.72
C GLU A 234 67.10 0.00 3.84
N GLY A 235 66.88 0.32 2.58
CA GLY A 235 66.34 -0.61 1.59
C GLY A 235 64.81 -0.64 1.50
N VAL A 236 64.09 0.11 2.34
CA VAL A 236 62.63 0.24 2.28
C VAL A 236 62.22 1.40 1.37
N SER A 237 61.01 1.31 0.80
CA SER A 237 60.42 2.42 0.04
C SER A 237 59.91 3.50 0.98
N VAL A 238 60.22 4.76 0.68
CA VAL A 238 59.89 5.93 1.50
C VAL A 238 59.24 7.01 0.65
N THR A 239 58.23 7.70 1.18
CA THR A 239 57.61 8.86 0.53
C THR A 239 57.51 10.01 1.52
N LEU A 240 58.03 11.17 1.13
CA LEU A 240 57.76 12.44 1.80
C LEU A 240 56.63 13.16 1.06
N GLN A 241 55.70 13.76 1.80
CA GLN A 241 54.51 14.41 1.24
C GLN A 241 54.29 15.78 1.89
N CYS A 242 53.86 16.75 1.08
CA CYS A 242 53.31 18.03 1.53
C CYS A 242 52.00 18.30 0.79
N LEU A 243 50.99 18.81 1.51
CA LEU A 243 49.68 19.19 0.97
C LEU A 243 49.48 20.70 1.06
N LEU A 244 49.04 21.31 -0.04
CA LEU A 244 48.81 22.75 -0.18
C LEU A 244 47.41 23.00 -0.76
N THR A 245 46.73 24.05 -0.33
CA THR A 245 45.52 24.55 -1.02
C THR A 245 45.88 25.47 -2.19
N GLY A 246 44.98 25.57 -3.17
CA GLY A 246 45.03 26.61 -4.21
C GLY A 246 45.43 26.11 -5.60
N PRO A 247 45.74 27.03 -6.54
CA PRO A 247 46.08 26.70 -7.92
C PRO A 247 47.38 25.86 -8.02
N GLU A 248 47.66 25.31 -9.20
CA GLU A 248 48.90 24.55 -9.42
C GLU A 248 50.14 25.47 -9.35
N HIS A 249 51.16 25.05 -8.60
CA HIS A 249 52.42 25.79 -8.42
C HIS A 249 53.61 24.94 -8.88
N GLN A 250 54.66 25.59 -9.40
CA GLN A 250 55.89 24.88 -9.75
C GLN A 250 56.76 24.71 -8.50
N ALA A 251 56.68 23.55 -7.86
CA ALA A 251 57.51 23.24 -6.71
C ALA A 251 58.81 22.51 -7.08
N LYS A 252 59.87 22.81 -6.33
CA LYS A 252 61.20 22.21 -6.46
C LYS A 252 61.61 21.53 -5.16
N TRP A 253 62.32 20.41 -5.30
CA TRP A 253 62.83 19.66 -4.16
C TRP A 253 64.31 19.89 -3.96
N TYR A 254 64.70 20.07 -2.71
CA TYR A 254 66.08 20.25 -2.29
C TYR A 254 66.45 19.19 -1.26
N LYS A 255 67.68 18.68 -1.35
CA LYS A 255 68.32 17.82 -0.35
C LYS A 255 69.56 18.54 0.16
N ASP A 256 69.64 18.78 1.46
CA ASP A 256 70.75 19.48 2.12
C ASP A 256 71.10 20.82 1.42
N GLY A 257 70.06 21.54 0.98
CA GLY A 257 70.18 22.82 0.27
C GLY A 257 70.52 22.74 -1.23
N LYS A 258 70.67 21.55 -1.82
CA LYS A 258 70.91 21.37 -3.27
C LYS A 258 69.69 20.80 -3.97
N GLU A 259 69.35 21.35 -5.14
CA GLU A 259 68.21 20.88 -5.94
C GLU A 259 68.41 19.40 -6.33
N ILE A 260 67.37 18.60 -6.14
CA ILE A 260 67.40 17.16 -6.43
C ILE A 260 67.23 16.96 -7.94
N LEU A 261 68.14 16.19 -8.53
CA LEU A 261 67.96 15.65 -9.88
C LEU A 261 67.21 14.31 -9.78
N PHE A 262 66.08 14.20 -10.45
CA PHE A 262 65.24 13.01 -10.41
C PHE A 262 65.74 11.93 -11.37
N ASP A 263 65.75 10.69 -10.89
CA ASP A 263 66.20 9.51 -11.64
C ASP A 263 65.45 8.25 -11.19
N LYS A 264 66.04 7.06 -11.34
CA LYS A 264 65.44 5.79 -10.91
C LYS A 264 65.52 5.56 -9.40
N GLU A 265 66.41 6.25 -8.69
CA GLU A 265 66.60 6.12 -7.24
C GLU A 265 65.75 7.12 -6.46
N VAL A 266 65.43 8.27 -7.05
CA VAL A 266 64.53 9.28 -6.47
C VAL A 266 63.59 9.86 -7.52
N THR A 267 62.28 9.76 -7.27
CA THR A 267 61.23 10.22 -8.18
C THR A 267 60.32 11.23 -7.49
N ARG A 268 59.60 12.04 -8.27
CA ARG A 268 58.56 12.94 -7.77
C ARG A 268 57.20 12.58 -8.34
N ALA A 269 56.14 12.86 -7.59
CA ALA A 269 54.77 12.86 -8.08
C ALA A 269 54.06 14.15 -7.64
N HIS A 270 53.20 14.67 -8.52
CA HIS A 270 52.30 15.78 -8.24
C HIS A 270 50.88 15.33 -8.54
N LEU A 271 49.97 15.49 -7.57
CA LEU A 271 48.57 15.12 -7.71
C LEU A 271 47.70 16.33 -7.37
N CYS A 272 46.78 16.65 -8.27
CA CYS A 272 45.75 17.67 -8.07
C CYS A 272 44.42 16.96 -7.86
N PHE A 273 43.70 17.29 -6.78
CA PHE A 273 42.37 16.74 -6.52
C PHE A 273 41.49 17.74 -5.77
N LEU A 274 40.18 17.51 -5.86
CA LEU A 274 39.19 18.25 -5.09
C LEU A 274 38.86 17.46 -3.83
N GLU A 275 39.09 18.06 -2.66
CA GLU A 275 38.64 17.51 -1.39
C GLU A 275 37.66 18.50 -0.76
N LYS A 276 36.39 18.09 -0.63
CA LYS A 276 35.30 18.96 -0.13
C LYS A 276 35.23 20.31 -0.85
N ASP A 277 35.33 20.28 -2.18
CA ASP A 277 35.32 21.44 -3.07
C ASP A 277 36.51 22.40 -2.94
N ILE A 278 37.57 22.00 -2.22
CA ILE A 278 38.84 22.72 -2.13
C ILE A 278 39.85 22.08 -3.09
N ASN A 279 40.51 22.89 -3.91
CA ASN A 279 41.64 22.45 -4.74
C ASN A 279 42.83 22.15 -3.83
N VAL A 280 43.26 20.89 -3.81
CA VAL A 280 44.40 20.40 -3.04
C VAL A 280 45.49 19.92 -4.00
N GLN A 281 46.73 20.37 -3.72
CA GLN A 281 47.95 19.98 -4.41
C GLN A 281 48.79 19.10 -3.49
N ALA A 282 49.08 17.87 -3.91
CA ALA A 282 49.95 16.95 -3.19
C ALA A 282 51.28 16.77 -3.90
N TYR A 283 52.36 17.24 -3.27
CA TYR A 283 53.73 17.07 -3.76
C TYR A 283 54.39 15.92 -3.00
N LYS A 284 54.87 14.92 -3.75
CA LYS A 284 55.49 13.72 -3.20
C LYS A 284 56.91 13.54 -3.70
N LEU A 285 57.83 13.25 -2.79
CA LEU A 285 59.19 12.80 -3.08
C LEU A 285 59.29 11.32 -2.69
N ILE A 286 59.53 10.46 -3.67
CA ILE A 286 59.43 9.00 -3.53
C ILE A 286 60.81 8.39 -3.74
N PHE A 287 61.26 7.63 -2.75
CA PHE A 287 62.46 6.81 -2.78
C PHE A 287 62.03 5.34 -2.85
N PRO A 288 62.07 4.68 -4.01
CA PRO A 288 61.69 3.27 -4.12
C PRO A 288 62.54 2.35 -3.23
N ARG A 289 63.79 2.75 -2.97
CA ARG A 289 64.71 2.07 -2.07
C ARG A 289 65.64 3.09 -1.41
N ILE A 290 65.36 3.47 -0.16
CA ILE A 290 66.18 4.45 0.56
C ILE A 290 67.55 3.85 0.89
N LYS A 291 68.64 4.55 0.52
CA LYS A 291 70.04 4.13 0.78
C LYS A 291 70.83 5.20 1.55
N GLN A 292 70.14 6.18 2.10
CA GLN A 292 70.72 7.48 2.46
C GLN A 292 70.81 7.62 3.98
N ALA A 293 71.92 8.22 4.44
CA ALA A 293 72.09 8.65 5.82
C ALA A 293 71.18 9.85 6.15
N GLU A 294 71.13 10.25 7.43
CA GLU A 294 70.38 11.42 7.91
C GLU A 294 70.61 12.65 7.00
N SER A 295 69.53 13.19 6.44
CA SER A 295 69.56 14.28 5.45
C SER A 295 68.33 15.18 5.62
N THR A 296 68.42 16.44 5.24
CA THR A 296 67.30 17.41 5.28
C THR A 296 66.68 17.60 3.90
N TYR A 297 65.34 17.58 3.83
CA TYR A 297 64.59 17.80 2.59
C TYR A 297 63.73 19.04 2.67
N THR A 298 63.67 19.79 1.58
CA THR A 298 62.86 21.02 1.48
C THR A 298 62.09 21.03 0.17
N LEU A 299 60.83 21.44 0.25
CA LEU A 299 59.98 21.79 -0.88
C LEU A 299 59.92 23.32 -0.94
N ALA A 300 60.26 23.92 -2.08
CA ALA A 300 60.23 25.37 -2.30
C ALA A 300 59.57 25.73 -3.63
#